data_AF-A0A896SKR0-F1
#
_entry.id   AF-A0A896SKR0-F1
#
_cell.length_a   1.000
_cell.length_b   1.000
_cell.length_c   1.000
_cell.angle_alpha   90.00
_cell.angle_beta   90.00
_cell.angle_gamma   90.00
#
_symmetry.space_group_name_H-M   'P 1'
#
loop_
_entity.id
_entity.type
_entity.pdbx_description
1 polymer ?
#
loop_
_entity_poly.entity_id
_entity_poly.type
_entity_poly.pdbx_seq_one_letter_code
_entity_poly.pdbx_strand_id
1 'polypeptide(L)'
;DTMANILYYPQKPLATTRSMEFLKFRELPAGQNAIVAIACYSGYNQEDSVIMNQSSIDRGLFRSLFFRSYSDQEKKVGLNYTEVFEKPFQQTTLRMKHGTYDKLDEDGIVAPGVRVSGEDIIIGGTAPIDQENQDLGTRTQTHQRRDISTPLRSTENGIVDQVILTVNADNVKYVKVRVRTTKIPQIGDKFASRHGQKGTIGVTYRQ
;
A
#
# COMPACT_ATOMS: atom_id res chain seq x y z
N ASP A 1 7.46 3.21 8.75
CA ASP A 1 7.81 2.45 7.53
C ASP A 1 7.07 2.88 6.29
N THR A 2 7.69 2.66 5.12
CA THR A 2 7.09 2.88 3.80
C THR A 2 6.18 1.73 3.40
N MET A 3 6.52 0.50 3.77
CA MET A 3 5.71 -0.69 3.57
C MET A 3 5.83 -1.64 4.77
N ALA A 4 4.77 -2.40 5.06
CA ALA A 4 4.80 -3.46 6.06
C ALA A 4 3.88 -4.62 5.67
N ASN A 5 4.28 -5.84 5.98
CA ASN A 5 3.45 -7.05 5.86
C ASN A 5 3.34 -7.69 7.24
N ILE A 6 2.12 -7.85 7.75
CA ILE A 6 1.85 -8.38 9.08
C ILE A 6 0.90 -9.57 8.95
N LEU A 7 1.30 -10.73 9.47
CA LEU A 7 0.45 -11.93 9.46
C LEU A 7 -0.69 -11.79 10.48
N TYR A 8 -1.88 -12.27 10.14
CA TYR A 8 -3.06 -12.18 11.02
C TYR A 8 -2.88 -12.98 12.31
N TYR A 9 -2.40 -14.23 12.19
CA TYR A 9 -2.28 -15.15 13.32
C TYR A 9 -0.91 -15.83 13.37
N PRO A 10 0.17 -15.10 13.71
CA PRO A 10 1.48 -15.70 13.92
C PRO A 10 1.42 -16.79 15.00
N GLN A 11 2.10 -17.92 14.77
CA GLN A 11 2.18 -19.02 15.74
C GLN A 11 3.63 -19.34 16.09
N LYS A 12 3.84 -19.71 17.35
CA LYS A 12 5.12 -20.25 17.81
C LYS A 12 5.38 -21.58 17.09
N PRO A 13 6.60 -21.84 16.59
CA PRO A 13 6.91 -23.12 15.98
C PRO A 13 6.86 -24.24 17.03
N LEU A 14 6.33 -25.41 16.67
CA LEU A 14 6.30 -26.57 17.57
C LEU A 14 7.71 -27.06 17.94
N ALA A 15 8.62 -27.09 16.97
CA ALA A 15 10.02 -27.43 17.16
C ALA A 15 10.89 -26.17 17.25
N THR A 16 11.53 -25.95 18.40
CA THR A 16 12.37 -24.78 18.70
C THR A 16 13.80 -25.18 19.04
N THR A 17 14.77 -24.35 18.66
CA THR A 17 16.15 -24.45 19.17
C THR A 17 16.29 -23.58 20.42
N ARG A 18 17.27 -23.87 21.29
CA ARG A 18 17.54 -23.06 22.49
C ARG A 18 17.88 -21.61 22.13
N SER A 19 18.59 -21.39 21.03
CA SER A 19 18.95 -20.05 20.54
C SER A 19 17.75 -19.15 20.25
N MET A 20 16.58 -19.73 19.94
CA MET A 20 15.35 -18.96 19.68
C MET A 20 14.83 -18.21 20.90
N GLU A 21 15.21 -18.63 22.10
CA GLU A 21 14.86 -17.95 23.34
C GLU A 21 15.60 -16.61 23.45
N PHE A 22 16.91 -16.61 23.20
CA PHE A 22 17.71 -15.39 23.21
C PHE A 22 17.31 -14.40 22.09
N LEU A 23 16.85 -14.92 20.95
CA LEU A 23 16.34 -14.11 19.84
C LEU A 23 14.91 -13.63 20.02
N LYS A 24 14.22 -14.04 21.10
CA LYS A 24 12.80 -13.74 21.34
C LYS A 24 11.88 -14.15 20.18
N PHE A 25 12.27 -15.17 19.40
CA PHE A 25 11.48 -15.63 18.24
C PHE A 25 10.12 -16.21 18.66
N ARG A 26 10.01 -16.66 19.90
CA ARG A 26 8.72 -17.09 20.48
C ARG A 26 7.80 -15.91 20.79
N GLU A 27 8.34 -14.72 21.04
CA GLU A 27 7.54 -13.51 21.31
C GLU A 27 7.02 -12.90 20.01
N LEU A 28 7.84 -12.89 18.95
CA LEU A 28 7.49 -12.39 17.62
C LEU A 28 7.76 -13.44 16.53
N PRO A 29 6.91 -14.47 16.40
CA PRO A 29 7.09 -15.50 15.38
C PRO A 29 6.70 -15.01 13.99
N ALA A 30 7.25 -15.66 12.96
CA ALA A 30 7.10 -15.25 11.55
C ALA A 30 6.36 -16.26 10.65
N GLY A 31 5.53 -17.14 11.21
CA GLY A 31 4.81 -18.15 10.42
C GLY A 31 3.64 -18.80 11.15
N GLN A 32 3.07 -19.85 10.56
CA GLN A 32 2.02 -20.69 11.16
C GLN A 32 2.39 -22.16 11.04
N ASN A 33 1.95 -22.97 11.99
CA ASN A 33 2.08 -24.42 11.91
C ASN A 33 1.03 -24.95 10.94
N ALA A 34 1.47 -25.67 9.92
CA ALA A 34 0.62 -26.30 8.93
C ALA A 34 0.69 -27.82 9.06
N ILE A 35 -0.42 -28.49 8.76
CA ILE A 35 -0.44 -29.95 8.57
C ILE A 35 -0.03 -30.22 7.12
N VAL A 36 1.02 -31.02 6.95
CA VAL A 36 1.62 -31.29 5.64
C VAL A 36 1.53 -32.79 5.35
N ALA A 37 1.01 -33.13 4.17
CA ALA A 37 1.04 -34.49 3.63
C ALA A 37 2.07 -34.55 2.49
N ILE A 38 2.91 -35.59 2.50
CA ILE A 38 3.87 -35.84 1.42
C ILE A 38 3.27 -36.96 0.54
N ALA A 39 2.69 -36.57 -0.59
CA ALA A 39 2.04 -37.49 -1.51
C ALA A 39 2.03 -36.91 -2.94
N CYS A 40 1.97 -37.78 -3.94
CA CYS A 40 1.64 -37.38 -5.30
C CYS A 40 0.11 -37.29 -5.43
N TYR A 41 -0.44 -36.13 -5.78
CA TYR A 41 -1.89 -35.97 -5.91
C TYR A 41 -2.20 -35.02 -7.06
N SER A 42 -3.09 -35.41 -7.98
CA SER A 42 -3.59 -34.60 -9.12
C SER A 42 -2.56 -34.02 -10.11
N GLY A 43 -1.25 -34.13 -9.84
CA GLY A 43 -0.18 -33.55 -10.66
C GLY A 43 0.13 -32.08 -10.36
N TYR A 44 -0.76 -31.35 -9.67
CA TYR A 44 -0.58 -29.92 -9.33
C TYR A 44 0.40 -29.63 -8.18
N ASN A 45 1.18 -30.62 -7.77
CA ASN A 45 2.27 -30.47 -6.80
C ASN A 45 3.64 -30.91 -7.36
N GLN A 46 3.79 -30.91 -8.69
CA GLN A 46 5.07 -31.14 -9.37
C GLN A 46 5.90 -29.86 -9.44
N GLU A 47 7.22 -30.00 -9.68
CA GLU A 47 8.13 -28.86 -9.96
C GLU A 47 8.01 -27.69 -8.97
N ASP A 48 8.21 -27.97 -7.67
CA ASP A 48 8.14 -27.01 -6.57
C ASP A 48 6.78 -26.31 -6.37
N SER A 49 5.70 -26.86 -6.93
CA SER A 49 4.33 -26.42 -6.61
C SER A 49 3.75 -27.16 -5.40
N VAL A 50 2.87 -26.49 -4.66
CA VAL A 50 2.13 -27.06 -3.53
C VAL A 50 0.62 -26.94 -3.73
N ILE A 51 -0.08 -27.96 -3.29
CA ILE A 51 -1.54 -27.97 -3.20
C ILE A 51 -1.92 -27.44 -1.81
N MET A 52 -2.79 -26.43 -1.76
CA MET A 52 -3.25 -25.84 -0.49
C MET A 52 -4.73 -26.09 -0.25
N ASN A 53 -5.12 -26.25 1.02
CA ASN A 53 -6.52 -26.42 1.40
C ASN A 53 -7.25 -25.07 1.36
N GLN A 54 -8.18 -24.91 0.42
CA GLN A 54 -8.99 -23.70 0.25
C GLN A 54 -9.84 -23.41 1.48
N SER A 55 -10.45 -24.43 2.09
CA SER A 55 -11.27 -24.26 3.30
C SER A 55 -10.45 -23.71 4.47
N SER A 56 -9.16 -24.04 4.57
CA SER A 56 -8.25 -23.46 5.56
C SER A 56 -7.90 -22.00 5.24
N ILE A 57 -7.68 -21.65 3.96
CA ILE A 57 -7.47 -20.25 3.52
C ILE A 57 -8.71 -19.41 3.82
N ASP A 58 -9.91 -19.96 3.59
CA ASP A 58 -11.20 -19.32 3.86
C ASP A 58 -11.37 -19.03 5.36
N ARG A 59 -10.84 -19.90 6.22
CA ARG A 59 -10.78 -19.74 7.69
C ARG A 59 -9.66 -18.82 8.18
N GLY A 60 -8.84 -18.27 7.29
CA GLY A 60 -7.82 -17.27 7.63
C GLY A 60 -6.39 -17.80 7.70
N LEU A 61 -6.12 -19.03 7.24
CA LEU A 61 -4.75 -19.54 7.10
C LEU A 61 -3.93 -18.59 6.21
N PHE A 62 -2.75 -18.21 6.71
CA PHE A 62 -1.75 -17.33 6.09
C PHE A 62 -2.23 -15.96 5.59
N ARG A 63 -3.38 -15.45 6.03
CA ARG A 63 -3.79 -14.07 5.71
C ARG A 63 -2.85 -13.04 6.31
N SER A 64 -2.59 -11.98 5.58
CA SER A 64 -1.74 -10.86 6.03
C SER A 64 -2.38 -9.50 5.76
N LEU A 65 -1.99 -8.50 6.54
CA LEU A 65 -2.21 -7.09 6.29
C LEU A 65 -0.98 -6.54 5.58
N PHE A 66 -1.20 -5.91 4.44
CA PHE A 66 -0.23 -5.09 3.74
C PHE A 66 -0.52 -3.62 4.03
N PHE A 67 0.50 -2.90 4.47
CA PHE A 67 0.45 -1.45 4.65
C PHE A 67 1.40 -0.78 3.67
N ARG A 68 0.97 0.33 3.09
CA ARG A 68 1.84 1.24 2.33
C ARG A 68 1.61 2.67 2.81
N SER A 69 2.69 3.39 3.08
CA SER A 69 2.63 4.82 3.37
C SER A 69 3.02 5.62 2.14
N TYR A 70 2.20 6.61 1.82
CA TYR A 70 2.48 7.67 0.87
C TYR A 70 2.77 8.93 1.67
N SER A 71 3.74 9.72 1.22
CA SER A 71 4.07 10.97 1.90
C SER A 71 4.39 12.05 0.90
N ASP A 72 4.01 13.27 1.24
CA ASP A 72 4.29 14.44 0.43
C ASP A 72 4.59 15.65 1.33
N GLN A 73 5.21 16.68 0.76
CA GLN A 73 5.54 17.91 1.48
C GLN A 73 5.40 19.14 0.59
N GLU A 74 4.97 20.26 1.19
CA GLU A 74 4.85 21.55 0.48
C GLU A 74 6.24 22.09 0.11
N LYS A 75 6.64 22.04 -1.16
CA LYS A 75 7.94 22.60 -1.57
C LYS A 75 7.81 24.07 -1.91
N LYS A 76 8.89 24.82 -1.63
CA LYS A 76 9.07 26.15 -2.20
C LYS A 76 9.49 26.02 -3.67
N VAL A 77 8.75 26.68 -4.55
CA VAL A 77 9.04 26.77 -5.98
C VAL A 77 9.68 28.13 -6.23
N GLY A 78 11.00 28.17 -6.41
CA GLY A 78 11.74 29.43 -6.52
C GLY A 78 11.77 30.22 -5.20
N LEU A 79 11.79 31.56 -5.29
CA LEU A 79 11.84 32.44 -4.10
C LEU A 79 10.46 32.75 -3.51
N ASN A 80 9.42 32.88 -4.33
CA ASN A 80 8.15 33.50 -3.93
C ASN A 80 6.96 32.54 -3.85
N TYR A 81 7.08 31.35 -4.43
CA TYR A 81 5.96 30.44 -4.56
C TYR A 81 6.11 29.23 -3.66
N THR A 82 5.01 28.75 -3.11
CA THR A 82 4.97 27.52 -2.30
C THR A 82 3.82 26.65 -2.78
N GLU A 83 4.09 25.36 -2.91
CA GLU A 83 3.08 24.34 -3.13
C GLU A 83 2.14 24.29 -1.92
N VAL A 84 0.86 24.00 -2.15
CA VAL A 84 -0.13 23.97 -1.07
C VAL A 84 -0.94 22.69 -1.19
N PHE A 85 -1.21 22.05 -0.04
CA PHE A 85 -2.23 21.02 0.05
C PHE A 85 -3.61 21.66 0.06
N GLU A 86 -4.37 21.41 -1.00
CA GLU A 86 -5.75 21.84 -1.15
C GLU A 86 -6.44 20.91 -2.15
N LYS A 87 -7.77 20.91 -2.16
CA LYS A 87 -8.54 20.18 -3.16
C LYS A 87 -8.44 20.89 -4.54
N PRO A 88 -7.80 20.28 -5.55
CA PRO A 88 -7.72 20.89 -6.87
C PRO A 88 -9.08 20.84 -7.58
N PHE A 89 -9.38 21.90 -8.34
CA PHE A 89 -10.58 21.99 -9.16
C PHE A 89 -10.21 22.17 -10.63
N GLN A 90 -10.93 21.48 -11.52
CA GLN A 90 -10.68 21.53 -12.98
C GLN A 90 -10.69 22.95 -13.55
N GLN A 91 -11.51 23.85 -12.98
CA GLN A 91 -11.66 25.22 -13.47
C GLN A 91 -10.43 26.09 -13.17
N THR A 92 -9.72 25.82 -12.06
CA THR A 92 -8.65 26.67 -11.53
C THR A 92 -7.26 26.04 -11.68
N THR A 93 -7.21 24.71 -11.91
CA THR A 93 -5.99 23.92 -11.88
C THR A 93 -5.69 23.32 -13.26
N LEU A 94 -4.49 23.56 -13.76
CA LEU A 94 -3.99 23.07 -15.04
C LEU A 94 -3.40 21.66 -14.89
N ARG A 95 -3.49 20.85 -15.96
CA ARG A 95 -2.89 19.51 -16.08
C ARG A 95 -3.34 18.53 -14.99
N MET A 96 -4.62 18.54 -14.64
CA MET A 96 -5.14 17.57 -13.68
C MET A 96 -4.92 16.14 -14.17
N LYS A 97 -4.52 15.25 -13.26
CA LYS A 97 -4.41 13.81 -13.54
C LYS A 97 -5.79 13.20 -13.81
N HIS A 98 -5.82 12.08 -14.54
CA HIS A 98 -7.05 11.32 -14.86
C HIS A 98 -7.62 10.50 -13.68
N GLY A 99 -7.32 10.91 -12.44
CA GLY A 99 -7.76 10.25 -11.22
C GLY A 99 -9.03 10.83 -10.62
N THR A 100 -9.56 10.18 -9.59
CA THR A 100 -10.74 10.64 -8.84
C THR A 100 -10.32 11.60 -7.72
N TYR A 101 -10.85 12.83 -7.71
CA TYR A 101 -10.61 13.84 -6.66
C TYR A 101 -11.76 13.96 -5.67
N ASP A 102 -12.88 13.29 -5.92
CA ASP A 102 -14.10 13.40 -5.11
C ASP A 102 -13.91 12.93 -3.67
N LYS A 103 -12.94 12.04 -3.45
CA LYS A 103 -12.61 11.44 -2.15
C LYS A 103 -11.73 12.32 -1.27
N LEU A 104 -11.23 13.43 -1.79
CA LEU A 104 -10.45 14.40 -1.02
C LEU A 104 -11.38 15.30 -0.21
N ASP A 105 -11.00 15.59 1.02
CA ASP A 105 -11.62 16.64 1.83
C ASP A 105 -11.13 18.02 1.36
N GLU A 106 -11.62 19.09 1.99
CA GLU A 106 -11.30 20.48 1.60
C GLU A 106 -9.81 20.81 1.75
N ASP A 107 -9.13 20.17 2.69
CA ASP A 107 -7.67 20.26 2.90
C ASP A 107 -6.86 19.52 1.83
N GLY A 108 -7.52 18.87 0.87
CA GLY A 108 -6.87 18.08 -0.17
C GLY A 108 -6.38 16.74 0.34
N ILE A 109 -6.82 16.23 1.49
CA ILE A 109 -6.34 14.94 2.01
C ILE A 109 -7.53 13.99 2.19
N VAL A 110 -7.31 12.70 1.92
CA VAL A 110 -8.35 11.69 2.12
C VAL A 110 -8.48 11.33 3.60
N ALA A 111 -9.71 11.25 4.13
CA ALA A 111 -9.95 10.85 5.51
C ALA A 111 -9.64 9.35 5.79
N PRO A 112 -9.21 8.98 7.02
CA PRO A 112 -9.15 7.59 7.45
C PRO A 112 -10.50 6.87 7.32
N GLY A 113 -10.48 5.61 6.90
CA GLY A 113 -11.66 4.78 6.69
C GLY A 113 -12.21 4.80 5.25
N VAL A 114 -11.81 5.76 4.43
CA VAL A 114 -12.23 5.84 3.02
C VAL A 114 -11.58 4.72 2.21
N ARG A 115 -12.37 4.12 1.31
CA ARG A 115 -11.87 3.10 0.36
C ARG A 115 -11.27 3.77 -0.87
N VAL A 116 -10.04 3.43 -1.18
CA VAL A 116 -9.25 3.98 -2.30
C VAL A 116 -8.75 2.88 -3.23
N SER A 117 -8.61 3.18 -4.51
CA SER A 117 -8.35 2.23 -5.58
C SER A 117 -7.62 2.88 -6.75
N GLY A 118 -6.58 2.23 -7.27
CA GLY A 118 -5.94 2.56 -8.54
C GLY A 118 -5.48 4.01 -8.64
N GLU A 119 -6.15 4.78 -9.51
CA GLU A 119 -5.85 6.18 -9.82
C GLU A 119 -6.55 7.18 -8.88
N ASP A 120 -7.18 6.73 -7.80
CA ASP A 120 -7.76 7.64 -6.80
C ASP A 120 -6.67 8.55 -6.20
N ILE A 121 -6.98 9.84 -6.10
CA ILE A 121 -6.08 10.82 -5.51
C ILE A 121 -6.20 10.74 -3.99
N ILE A 122 -5.06 10.58 -3.32
CA ILE A 122 -4.98 10.44 -1.87
C ILE A 122 -4.43 11.69 -1.18
N ILE A 123 -3.62 12.47 -1.91
CA ILE A 123 -3.08 13.76 -1.48
C ILE A 123 -3.24 14.72 -2.66
N GLY A 124 -4.19 15.63 -2.56
CA GLY A 124 -4.38 16.79 -3.42
C GLY A 124 -3.32 17.85 -3.13
N GLY A 125 -2.67 18.31 -4.18
CA GLY A 125 -1.67 19.36 -4.07
C GLY A 125 -1.64 20.21 -5.32
N THR A 126 -1.40 21.50 -5.14
CA THR A 126 -1.34 22.47 -6.23
C THR A 126 -0.10 23.35 -6.12
N ALA A 127 0.57 23.57 -7.26
CA ALA A 127 1.67 24.52 -7.39
C ALA A 127 1.18 25.76 -8.14
N PRO A 128 1.49 26.99 -7.69
CA PRO A 128 1.18 28.18 -8.49
C PRO A 128 2.03 28.17 -9.78
N ILE A 129 1.45 28.67 -10.87
CA ILE A 129 2.13 28.79 -12.16
C ILE A 129 2.72 30.19 -12.27
N ASP A 130 3.99 30.29 -12.61
CA ASP A 130 4.62 31.58 -12.85
C ASP A 130 4.03 32.26 -14.09
N GLN A 131 3.64 33.53 -13.97
CA GLN A 131 2.89 34.21 -15.03
C GLN A 131 3.77 34.48 -16.26
N GLU A 132 5.09 34.57 -16.10
CA GLU A 132 6.06 34.84 -17.16
C GLU A 132 6.38 33.61 -18.03
N ASN A 133 6.20 32.39 -17.51
CA ASN A 133 6.38 31.17 -18.29
C ASN A 133 5.09 30.88 -19.09
N GLN A 134 5.07 31.32 -20.35
CA GLN A 134 4.03 30.93 -21.31
C GLN A 134 4.13 29.45 -21.66
N ASP A 135 3.48 28.60 -20.87
CA ASP A 135 3.16 27.23 -21.30
C ASP A 135 2.32 27.29 -22.59
N LEU A 136 2.84 26.71 -23.67
CA LEU A 136 2.24 26.75 -25.01
C LEU A 136 0.80 26.20 -25.01
N GLY A 137 -0.17 27.10 -25.27
CA GLY A 137 -1.41 26.81 -26.01
C GLY A 137 -2.60 26.21 -25.26
N THR A 138 -2.49 25.75 -24.00
CA THR A 138 -3.64 25.15 -23.26
C THR A 138 -4.18 26.02 -22.10
N ARG A 139 -3.65 27.24 -21.92
CA ARG A 139 -3.93 28.07 -20.76
C ARG A 139 -5.06 29.07 -21.02
N THR A 140 -6.18 28.90 -20.34
CA THR A 140 -7.20 29.94 -20.11
C THR A 140 -6.75 30.85 -18.95
N GLN A 141 -7.12 32.14 -18.92
CA GLN A 141 -6.75 33.08 -17.84
C GLN A 141 -7.18 32.62 -16.42
N THR A 142 -8.13 31.69 -16.33
CA THR A 142 -8.66 31.12 -15.08
C THR A 142 -7.72 30.12 -14.40
N HIS A 143 -6.78 29.52 -15.12
CA HIS A 143 -5.86 28.54 -14.54
C HIS A 143 -4.66 29.23 -13.89
N GLN A 144 -4.71 29.36 -12.56
CA GLN A 144 -3.67 30.00 -11.76
C GLN A 144 -2.70 28.98 -11.15
N ARG A 145 -3.11 27.71 -11.04
CA ARG A 145 -2.35 26.66 -10.39
C ARG A 145 -2.18 25.44 -11.30
N ARG A 146 -1.19 24.60 -11.03
CA ARG A 146 -0.91 23.32 -11.69
C ARG A 146 -1.09 22.20 -10.68
N ASP A 147 -1.65 21.09 -11.14
CA ASP A 147 -1.84 19.90 -10.32
C ASP A 147 -0.49 19.18 -10.07
N ILE A 148 -0.21 18.91 -8.80
CA ILE A 148 0.94 18.11 -8.33
C ILE A 148 0.49 16.96 -7.41
N SER A 149 -0.81 16.64 -7.40
CA SER A 149 -1.43 15.69 -6.48
C SER A 149 -0.81 14.30 -6.58
N THR A 150 -0.76 13.57 -5.46
CA THR A 150 -0.25 12.21 -5.40
C THR A 150 -1.40 11.18 -5.49
N PRO A 151 -1.46 10.37 -6.57
CA PRO A 151 -2.41 9.26 -6.68
C PRO A 151 -1.95 8.03 -5.90
N LEU A 152 -2.88 7.11 -5.65
CA LEU A 152 -2.55 5.73 -5.31
C LEU A 152 -1.84 5.05 -6.51
N ARG A 153 -1.18 3.91 -6.27
CA ARG A 153 -0.62 3.11 -7.37
C ARG A 153 -1.76 2.40 -8.11
N SER A 154 -1.68 2.39 -9.44
CA SER A 154 -2.70 1.79 -10.32
C SER A 154 -3.06 0.33 -10.00
N THR A 155 -2.09 -0.47 -9.54
CA THR A 155 -2.27 -1.89 -9.19
C THR A 155 -2.63 -2.15 -7.73
N GLU A 156 -2.87 -1.10 -6.96
CA GLU A 156 -3.15 -1.17 -5.53
C GLU A 156 -4.53 -0.63 -5.20
N ASN A 157 -5.13 -1.20 -4.17
CA ASN A 157 -6.41 -0.77 -3.63
C ASN A 157 -6.44 -1.10 -2.14
N GLY A 158 -7.19 -0.35 -1.36
CA GLY A 158 -7.22 -0.52 0.08
C GLY A 158 -8.14 0.45 0.79
N ILE A 159 -7.96 0.53 2.11
CA ILE A 159 -8.65 1.47 2.98
C ILE A 159 -7.59 2.37 3.59
N VAL A 160 -7.87 3.67 3.65
CA VAL A 160 -7.00 4.61 4.37
C VAL A 160 -7.02 4.25 5.85
N ASP A 161 -5.86 3.91 6.38
CA ASP A 161 -5.69 3.41 7.75
C ASP A 161 -5.36 4.55 8.72
N GLN A 162 -4.44 5.42 8.32
CA GLN A 162 -4.00 6.53 9.16
C GLN A 162 -3.53 7.68 8.28
N VAL A 163 -3.86 8.91 8.69
CA VAL A 163 -3.35 10.15 8.09
C VAL A 163 -2.59 10.88 9.19
N ILE A 164 -1.37 11.31 8.87
CA ILE A 164 -0.52 12.06 9.77
C ILE A 164 -0.16 13.37 9.07
N LEU A 165 -0.56 14.47 9.69
CA LEU A 165 -0.18 15.83 9.32
C LEU A 165 0.84 16.32 10.35
N THR A 166 2.02 16.69 9.90
CA THR A 166 3.08 17.22 10.74
C THR A 166 3.84 18.31 10.01
N VAL A 167 4.76 18.95 10.71
CA VAL A 167 5.71 19.89 10.13
C VAL A 167 7.10 19.27 10.24
N ASN A 168 7.89 19.33 9.16
CA ASN A 168 9.27 18.86 9.13
C ASN A 168 10.21 19.84 9.83
N ALA A 169 11.47 19.45 10.03
CA ALA A 169 12.49 20.29 10.68
C ALA A 169 12.67 21.66 10.00
N ASP A 170 12.39 21.75 8.70
CA ASP A 170 12.48 22.98 7.91
C ASP A 170 11.21 23.86 7.99
N ASN A 171 10.31 23.61 8.95
CA ASN A 171 9.01 24.27 9.08
C ASN A 171 8.09 24.14 7.85
N VAL A 172 8.23 23.05 7.12
CA VAL A 172 7.41 22.71 5.94
C VAL A 172 6.33 21.72 6.32
N LYS A 173 5.09 21.93 5.86
CA LYS A 173 4.00 20.96 6.07
C LYS A 173 4.32 19.65 5.36
N TYR A 174 4.14 18.56 6.09
CA TYR A 174 4.38 17.20 5.64
C TYR A 174 3.16 16.34 5.95
N VAL A 175 2.68 15.64 4.94
CA VAL A 175 1.56 14.72 5.08
C VAL A 175 2.04 13.29 4.82
N LYS A 176 1.51 12.35 5.61
CA LYS A 176 1.73 10.92 5.42
C LYS A 176 0.42 10.17 5.54
N VAL A 177 0.00 9.56 4.44
CA VAL A 177 -1.21 8.74 4.33
C VAL A 177 -0.82 7.28 4.27
N ARG A 178 -1.25 6.48 5.25
CA ARG A 178 -1.08 5.03 5.28
C ARG A 178 -2.35 4.36 4.75
N VAL A 179 -2.20 3.49 3.76
CA VAL A 179 -3.26 2.65 3.20
C VAL A 179 -3.02 1.21 3.60
N ARG A 180 -4.08 0.51 4.00
CA ARG A 180 -4.05 -0.92 4.34
C ARG A 180 -4.86 -1.77 3.36
N THR A 181 -4.38 -2.98 3.13
CA THR A 181 -5.03 -3.99 2.28
C THR A 181 -4.86 -5.35 2.92
N THR A 182 -5.90 -6.18 2.90
CA THR A 182 -5.76 -7.59 3.31
C THR A 182 -5.32 -8.42 2.11
N LYS A 183 -4.27 -9.21 2.28
CA LYS A 183 -3.79 -10.18 1.30
C LYS A 183 -4.18 -11.58 1.77
N ILE A 184 -4.95 -12.27 0.94
CA ILE A 184 -5.36 -13.65 1.14
C ILE A 184 -4.46 -14.50 0.25
N PRO A 185 -3.92 -15.63 0.74
CA PRO A 185 -3.14 -16.55 -0.08
C PRO A 185 -3.86 -16.92 -1.38
N GLN A 186 -3.15 -16.79 -2.50
CA GLN A 186 -3.64 -17.07 -3.85
C GLN A 186 -2.65 -17.93 -4.64
N ILE A 187 -3.13 -18.50 -5.75
CA ILE A 187 -2.28 -19.24 -6.70
C ILE A 187 -1.12 -18.34 -7.14
N GLY A 188 0.10 -18.89 -7.12
CA GLY A 188 1.33 -18.15 -7.40
C GLY A 188 2.01 -17.51 -6.18
N ASP A 189 1.33 -17.41 -5.03
CA ASP A 189 1.97 -16.96 -3.80
C ASP A 189 3.03 -17.98 -3.35
N LYS A 190 4.15 -17.45 -2.84
CA LYS A 190 5.32 -18.24 -2.44
C LYS A 190 5.28 -18.56 -0.95
N PHE A 191 5.49 -19.83 -0.65
CA PHE A 191 5.64 -20.36 0.71
C PHE A 191 6.96 -21.09 0.84
N ALA A 192 7.49 -21.16 2.06
CA ALA A 192 8.71 -21.91 2.33
C ALA A 192 8.64 -22.59 3.69
N SER A 193 9.29 -23.76 3.79
CA SER A 193 9.58 -24.40 5.05
C SER A 193 10.83 -23.80 5.70
N ARG A 194 11.15 -24.22 6.93
CA ARG A 194 12.37 -23.82 7.63
C ARG A 194 13.65 -24.53 7.15
N HIS A 195 13.55 -25.37 6.11
CA HIS A 195 14.66 -26.19 5.59
C HIS A 195 15.06 -25.81 4.16
N GLY A 196 14.78 -24.58 3.75
CA GLY A 196 15.21 -24.06 2.44
C GLY A 196 14.34 -24.51 1.25
N GLN A 197 13.32 -25.34 1.47
CA GLN A 197 12.36 -25.69 0.44
C GLN A 197 11.31 -24.60 0.28
N LYS A 198 11.29 -23.95 -0.89
CA LYS A 198 10.29 -22.96 -1.31
C LYS A 198 9.39 -23.57 -2.37
N GLY A 199 8.17 -23.06 -2.48
CA GLY A 199 7.23 -23.44 -3.53
C GLY A 199 6.12 -22.43 -3.71
N THR A 200 5.42 -22.52 -4.83
CA THR A 200 4.24 -21.69 -5.13
C THR A 200 2.96 -22.48 -4.96
N ILE A 201 1.87 -21.83 -4.58
CA ILE A 201 0.55 -22.46 -4.64
C ILE A 201 0.23 -22.76 -6.10
N GLY A 202 0.13 -24.04 -6.47
CA GLY A 202 -0.24 -24.49 -7.82
C GLY A 202 -1.76 -24.53 -7.99
N VAL A 203 -2.46 -25.07 -7.00
CA VAL A 203 -3.93 -25.15 -6.97
C VAL A 203 -4.43 -25.17 -5.52
N THR A 204 -5.71 -24.85 -5.33
CA THR A 204 -6.40 -24.98 -4.06
C THR A 204 -7.61 -25.90 -4.17
N TYR A 205 -7.81 -26.77 -3.17
CA TYR A 205 -8.97 -27.66 -3.07
C TYR A 205 -9.75 -27.42 -1.79
N ARG A 206 -11.08 -27.47 -1.87
CA ARG A 206 -11.95 -27.47 -0.68
C ARG A 206 -12.00 -28.86 -0.06
N GLN A 207 -12.33 -28.90 1.24
CA GLN A 207 -12.66 -30.14 1.95
C GLN A 207 -13.94 -30.77 1.38
#